data_AF-A0A4U1M3S1-F1
#
_entry.id   AF-A0A4U1M3S1-F1
#
_cell.length_a   1.000
_cell.length_b   1.000
_cell.length_c   1.000
_cell.angle_alpha   90.00
_cell.angle_beta   90.00
_cell.angle_gamma   90.00
#
_symmetry.space_group_name_H-M   'P 1'
#
loop_
_entity.id
_entity.type
_entity.pdbx_description
1 polymer ?
#
loop_
_entity_poly.entity_id
_entity_poly.type
_entity_poly.pdbx_seq_one_letter_code
_entity_poly.pdbx_strand_id
1 'polypeptide(L)' 'MAELKIKGNFTPKNKPERVQKFLSLALKSGEFMTAPGKLTCTYIESLRQHQIDENTTEISEQRLRQIFDNDELNFLV' A
#
# COMPACT_ATOMS: atom_id res chain seq x y z
N MET A 1 -14.65 -4.97 -2.94
CA MET A 1 -13.52 -5.15 -2.03
C MET A 1 -12.27 -4.73 -2.78
N ALA A 2 -11.46 -3.85 -2.22
CA ALA A 2 -10.32 -3.31 -2.93
C ALA A 2 -9.22 -4.36 -3.07
N GLU A 3 -8.66 -4.49 -4.26
CA GLU A 3 -7.53 -5.37 -4.50
C GLU A 3 -6.22 -4.64 -4.22
N LEU A 4 -5.38 -5.16 -3.31
CA LEU A 4 -4.05 -4.61 -3.04
C LEU A 4 -2.96 -5.49 -3.63
N LYS A 5 -2.15 -4.92 -4.52
CA LYS A 5 -0.97 -5.59 -5.11
C LYS A 5 0.30 -4.82 -4.79
N ILE A 6 1.30 -5.49 -4.22
CA ILE A 6 2.60 -4.89 -3.92
C ILE A 6 3.69 -5.60 -4.75
N LYS A 7 4.34 -4.85 -5.65
CA LYS A 7 5.53 -5.24 -6.39
C LYS A 7 6.78 -4.86 -5.60
N GLY A 8 7.89 -5.52 -5.87
CA GLY A 8 9.19 -5.15 -5.32
C GLY A 8 10.22 -6.25 -5.54
N ASN A 9 11.48 -5.96 -5.22
CA ASN A 9 12.57 -6.92 -5.36
C ASN A 9 12.63 -7.89 -4.15
N PHE A 10 11.52 -8.58 -3.88
CA PHE A 10 11.43 -9.56 -2.80
C PHE A 10 10.63 -10.78 -3.24
N THR A 11 10.94 -11.94 -2.69
CA THR A 11 10.18 -13.17 -2.97
C THR A 11 8.90 -13.21 -2.14
N PRO A 12 7.83 -13.90 -2.59
CA PRO A 12 6.59 -14.01 -1.82
C PRO A 12 6.78 -14.59 -0.41
N LYS A 13 7.79 -15.46 -0.23
CA LYS A 13 8.14 -16.09 1.05
C LYS A 13 9.00 -15.20 1.96
N ASN A 14 9.62 -14.14 1.43
CA ASN A 14 10.50 -13.25 2.19
C ASN A 14 10.15 -11.79 1.91
N LYS A 15 8.91 -11.40 2.26
CA LYS A 15 8.47 -10.01 2.16
C LYS A 15 9.13 -9.18 3.26
N PRO A 16 9.65 -7.98 2.96
CA PRO A 16 10.14 -7.05 3.97
C PRO A 16 9.07 -6.79 5.05
N GLU A 17 9.50 -6.59 6.29
CA GLU A 17 8.60 -6.33 7.42
C GLU A 17 7.62 -5.17 7.13
N ARG A 18 8.08 -4.14 6.42
CA ARG A 18 7.24 -3.01 5.99
C ARG A 18 6.12 -3.42 5.05
N VAL A 19 6.43 -4.26 4.05
CA VAL A 19 5.43 -4.80 3.13
C VAL A 19 4.40 -5.62 3.90
N GLN A 20 4.83 -6.40 4.89
CA GLN A 20 3.93 -7.18 5.74
C GLN A 20 3.03 -6.27 6.60
N LYS A 21 3.59 -5.23 7.23
CA LYS A 21 2.83 -4.22 7.99
C LYS A 21 1.81 -3.52 7.11
N PHE A 22 2.21 -3.10 5.91
CA PHE A 22 1.34 -2.44 4.94
C PHE A 22 0.15 -3.32 4.55
N LEU A 23 0.39 -4.60 4.24
CA LEU A 23 -0.67 -5.57 3.98
C LEU A 23 -1.59 -5.75 5.19
N SER A 24 -1.04 -5.81 6.41
CA SER A 24 -1.84 -5.96 7.62
C SER A 24 -2.74 -4.73 7.88
N LEU A 25 -2.22 -3.52 7.66
CA LEU A 25 -2.99 -2.27 7.80
C LEU A 25 -4.12 -2.19 6.77
N ALA A 26 -3.86 -2.56 5.51
CA ALA A 26 -4.87 -2.65 4.47
C ALA A 26 -6.03 -3.56 4.87
N LEU A 27 -5.71 -4.75 5.41
CA LEU A 27 -6.70 -5.73 5.84
C LEU A 27 -7.49 -5.31 7.09
N LYS A 28 -6.87 -4.52 7.97
CA LYS A 28 -7.54 -3.96 9.16
C LYS A 28 -8.42 -2.76 8.84
N SER A 29 -8.15 -2.05 7.75
CA SER A 29 -8.93 -0.89 7.33
C SER A 29 -10.24 -1.32 6.69
N GLY A 30 -11.33 -1.16 7.44
CA GLY A 30 -12.68 -1.40 6.93
C GLY A 30 -12.99 -0.57 5.68
N GLU A 31 -12.50 0.66 5.62
CA GLU A 31 -12.68 1.58 4.48
C GLU A 31 -11.96 1.09 3.21
N PHE A 32 -10.71 0.66 3.33
CA PHE A 32 -9.97 0.11 2.20
C PHE A 32 -10.62 -1.21 1.73
N MET A 33 -10.98 -2.08 2.67
CA MET A 33 -11.61 -3.36 2.36
C MET A 33 -12.98 -3.20 1.68
N THR A 34 -13.77 -2.17 2.03
CA THR A 34 -15.09 -1.96 1.39
C THR A 34 -15.01 -1.21 0.07
N ALA A 35 -13.94 -0.46 -0.18
CA ALA A 35 -13.78 0.28 -1.43
C ALA A 35 -13.80 -0.65 -2.67
N PRO A 36 -14.42 -0.24 -3.78
CA PRO A 36 -14.25 -0.92 -5.06
C PRO A 36 -12.90 -0.52 -5.69
N GLY A 37 -12.41 -1.35 -6.61
CA GLY A 37 -11.21 -1.04 -7.40
C GLY A 37 -9.93 -1.70 -6.89
N LYS A 38 -8.80 -1.13 -7.29
CA LYS A 38 -7.46 -1.72 -7.16
C LYS A 38 -6.46 -0.66 -6.72
N LEU A 39 -5.56 -1.03 -5.83
CA LEU A 39 -4.36 -0.28 -5.47
C LEU A 39 -3.13 -1.14 -5.78
N THR A 40 -2.32 -0.69 -6.74
CA THR A 40 -1.03 -1.32 -7.04
C THR A 40 0.08 -0.41 -6.56
N CYS A 41 0.99 -0.96 -5.75
CA CYS A 41 2.16 -0.24 -5.25
C CYS A 41 3.45 -0.99 -5.56
N THR A 42 4.55 -0.27 -5.80
CA THR A 42 5.90 -0.81 -5.84
C THR A 42 6.66 -0.42 -4.56
N TYR A 43 7.17 -1.40 -3.83
CA TYR A 43 8.05 -1.16 -2.68
C TYR A 43 9.48 -0.94 -3.15
N ILE A 44 10.01 0.25 -2.86
CA ILE A 44 11.38 0.66 -3.15
C ILE A 44 12.19 0.45 -1.87
N GLU A 45 12.97 -0.63 -1.83
CA GLU A 45 13.71 -1.03 -0.62
C GLU A 45 14.76 0.00 -0.18
N SER A 46 15.49 0.60 -1.13
CA SER A 46 16.52 1.62 -0.86
C SER A 46 15.97 2.85 -0.15
N LEU A 47 14.71 3.19 -0.41
CA LEU A 47 14.00 4.30 0.21
C LEU A 47 13.06 3.85 1.33
N ARG A 48 12.91 2.54 1.51
CA ARG A 48 11.99 1.87 2.44
C ARG A 48 10.54 2.38 2.30
N GLN A 49 10.09 2.60 1.06
CA GLN A 49 8.86 3.32 0.69
C GLN A 49 7.99 2.54 -0.30
N HIS A 50 6.70 2.87 -0.38
CA HIS A 50 5.78 2.35 -1.40
C HIS A 50 5.39 3.46 -2.38
N GLN A 51 5.74 3.29 -3.64
CA GLN A 51 5.26 4.10 -4.75
C GLN A 51 3.92 3.56 -5.25
N ILE A 52 2.92 4.42 -5.48
CA ILE A 52 1.65 4.00 -6.09
C ILE A 52 1.84 3.95 -7.60
N ASP A 53 1.60 2.77 -8.19
CA ASP A 53 1.60 2.58 -9.64
C ASP A 53 0.21 2.81 -10.25
N GLU A 54 -0.84 2.42 -9.52
CA GLU A 54 -2.24 2.49 -9.96
C GLU A 54 -3.13 2.63 -8.73
N ASN A 55 -4.00 3.64 -8.72
CA ASN A 55 -5.07 3.76 -7.74
C ASN A 55 -6.39 3.96 -8.47
N THR A 56 -7.17 2.89 -8.55
CA THR A 56 -8.58 2.92 -9.03
C THR A 56 -9.56 2.80 -7.87
N THR A 57 -9.06 2.81 -6.63
CA THR A 57 -9.92 2.99 -5.47
C THR A 57 -10.35 4.45 -5.45
N GLU A 58 -11.62 4.72 -5.13
CA GLU A 58 -12.12 6.10 -4.94
C GLU A 58 -11.55 6.77 -3.68
N ILE A 59 -10.56 6.13 -3.04
CA ILE A 59 -9.86 6.64 -1.87
C ILE A 59 -8.75 7.57 -2.34
N SER A 60 -8.79 8.81 -1.88
CA SER A 60 -7.75 9.80 -2.17
C SER A 60 -6.39 9.37 -1.60
N GLU A 61 -5.30 9.80 -2.24
CA GLU A 61 -3.94 9.50 -1.77
C GLU A 61 -3.69 10.00 -0.34
N GLN A 62 -4.28 11.15 0.01
CA GLN A 62 -4.23 11.68 1.38
C GLN A 62 -4.95 10.78 2.39
N ARG A 63 -6.02 10.10 1.98
CA ARG A 63 -6.71 9.16 2.86
C ARG A 63 -5.95 7.83 2.96
N LEU A 64 -5.34 7.37 1.87
CA LEU A 64 -4.41 6.23 1.88
C LEU A 64 -3.22 6.48 2.83
N ARG A 65 -2.64 7.69 2.85
CA ARG A 65 -1.64 8.14 3.85
C ARG A 65 -2.07 7.85 5.29
N GLN A 66 -3.31 8.18 5.61
CA GLN A 66 -3.86 8.01 6.96
C GLN A 66 -4.19 6.55 7.28
N ILE A 67 -4.77 5.83 6.33
CA ILE A 67 -5.13 4.40 6.51
C ILE A 67 -3.89 3.54 6.76
N PHE A 68 -2.80 3.83 6.06
CA PHE A 68 -1.55 3.09 6.19
C PHE A 68 -0.62 3.66 7.26
N ASP A 69 -1.07 4.67 8.02
CA ASP A 69 -0.44 5.24 9.22
C ASP A 69 1.08 5.34 9.11
N ASN A 70 1.54 6.07 8.08
CA ASN A 70 2.95 6.06 7.71
C ASN A 70 3.42 7.48 7.43
N ASP A 71 4.07 8.09 8.43
CA ASP A 71 4.93 9.27 8.24
C ASP A 71 6.10 8.99 7.26
N GLU A 72 6.41 7.72 6.96
CA GLU A 72 7.48 7.32 6.03
C GLU A 72 6.99 6.80 4.66
N LEU A 73 5.69 6.87 4.35
CA LEU A 73 5.25 6.67 2.96
C LEU A 73 5.55 7.97 2.18
N ASN A 74 6.62 7.99 1.38
CA ASN A 74 6.71 8.96 0.30
C ASN A 74 5.68 8.57 -0.76
N PHE A 75 4.55 9.28 -0.76
CA PHE A 75 3.77 9.41 -1.97
C PHE A 75 4.47 10.52 -2.74
N LEU A 76 5.18 10.15 -3.80
CA LEU A 76 5.65 11.10 -4.80
C LEU A 76 4.39 11.72 -5.41
N VAL A 77 4.15 12.99 -5.07
CA VAL A 77 3.22 13.88 -5.79
C VAL A 77 3.89 14.28 -7.10
#